data_AF-A0A7T7VU26-F1
#
_entry.id   AF-A0A7T7VU26-F1
#
_cell.length_a   1.000
_cell.length_b   1.000
_cell.length_c   1.000
_cell.angle_alpha   90.00
_cell.angle_beta   90.00
_cell.angle_gamma   90.00
#
_symmetry.space_group_name_H-M   'P 1'
#
loop_
_entity.id
_entity.type
_entity.pdbx_description
1 polymer ?
#
loop_
_entity_poly.entity_id
_entity_poly.type
_entity_poly.pdbx_seq_one_letter_code
_entity_poly.pdbx_strand_id
1 'polypeptide(L)'
;MAAVRTAEDAQAEIGHHFPTLIQIAADVHNEFRANCRAIATFIEPRTKACIYRDAFIRKLRDYCDLPTNGAHLHRKNQLVLVGLESRYAMRVKQLASGFSVGVSPTRASELYDSNEMPAYASDLFPDAPEVTLLYLGWSVPENAPGQINLYLVCNDSNREVLWVIPLSENDEGRGIQAPLPVENDNGDDSGIRVRVKRDKKRDHG
;
A
#
# COMPACT_ATOMS: atom_id res chain seq x y z
N MET A 1 -11.32 21.82 -7.37
CA MET A 1 -10.61 20.59 -6.94
C MET A 1 -9.74 20.98 -5.76
N ALA A 2 -9.83 20.26 -4.64
CA ALA A 2 -8.94 20.49 -3.51
C ALA A 2 -7.51 20.09 -3.90
N ALA A 3 -6.51 20.85 -3.46
CA ALA A 3 -5.12 20.53 -3.74
C ALA A 3 -4.71 19.25 -2.96
N VAL A 4 -4.20 18.25 -3.66
CA VAL A 4 -3.62 17.04 -3.04
C VAL A 4 -2.32 17.44 -2.33
N ARG A 5 -2.19 17.09 -1.04
CA ARG A 5 -1.01 17.40 -0.22
C ARG A 5 0.23 16.65 -0.74
N THR A 6 1.41 17.24 -0.61
CA THR A 6 2.66 16.62 -1.07
C THR A 6 3.14 15.51 -0.13
N ALA A 7 4.15 14.75 -0.57
CA ALA A 7 4.79 13.75 0.29
C ALA A 7 5.51 14.40 1.49
N GLU A 8 6.11 15.58 1.29
CA GLU A 8 6.76 16.34 2.36
C GLU A 8 5.76 16.81 3.41
N ASP A 9 4.60 17.32 2.97
CA ASP A 9 3.52 17.73 3.88
C ASP A 9 3.00 16.52 4.67
N ALA A 10 2.77 15.39 3.99
CA ALA A 10 2.36 14.16 4.66
C ALA A 10 3.41 13.68 5.68
N GLN A 11 4.69 13.72 5.34
CA GLN A 11 5.76 13.37 6.29
C GLN A 11 5.78 14.31 7.50
N ALA A 12 5.55 15.61 7.31
CA ALA A 12 5.54 16.60 8.38
C ALA A 12 4.31 16.48 9.29
N GLU A 13 3.12 16.29 8.71
CA GLU A 13 1.85 16.27 9.45
C GLU A 13 1.61 14.90 10.12
N ILE A 14 1.78 13.79 9.38
CA ILE A 14 1.42 12.44 9.83
C ILE A 14 2.62 11.50 10.03
N GLY A 15 3.86 11.97 9.86
CA GLY A 15 5.07 11.15 10.01
C GLY A 15 5.24 10.53 11.40
N HIS A 16 4.68 11.16 12.42
CA HIS A 16 4.72 10.65 13.79
C HIS A 16 3.93 9.33 13.97
N HIS A 17 2.99 9.00 13.09
CA HIS A 17 2.28 7.72 13.10
C HIS A 17 3.13 6.57 12.52
N PHE A 18 4.13 6.86 11.68
CA PHE A 18 4.80 5.87 10.84
C PHE A 18 5.45 4.73 11.63
N PRO A 19 6.18 4.97 12.75
CA PRO A 19 6.75 3.89 13.55
C PRO A 19 5.70 2.87 14.02
N THR A 20 4.51 3.35 14.39
CA THR A 20 3.42 2.46 14.85
C THR A 20 2.82 1.69 13.68
N LEU A 21 2.64 2.32 12.52
CA LEU A 21 2.16 1.64 11.30
C LEU A 21 3.12 0.52 10.87
N ILE A 22 4.44 0.76 10.96
CA ILE A 22 5.48 -0.25 10.69
C ILE A 22 5.37 -1.41 11.66
N GLN A 23 5.24 -1.13 12.96
CA GLN A 23 5.07 -2.17 13.97
C GLN A 23 3.80 -3.00 13.73
N ILE A 24 2.68 -2.35 13.39
CA ILE A 24 1.43 -3.04 13.05
C ILE A 24 1.66 -3.99 11.86
N ALA A 25 2.34 -3.54 10.81
CA ALA A 25 2.63 -4.39 9.65
C ALA A 25 3.49 -5.60 10.01
N ALA A 26 4.53 -5.39 10.82
CA ALA A 26 5.38 -6.47 11.31
C ALA A 26 4.57 -7.49 12.13
N ASP A 27 3.69 -7.03 13.02
CA ASP A 27 2.84 -7.90 13.82
C ASP A 27 1.84 -8.68 12.96
N VAL A 28 1.19 -8.03 11.99
CA VAL A 28 0.28 -8.70 11.04
C VAL A 28 1.02 -9.81 10.29
N HIS A 29 2.22 -9.50 9.79
CA HIS A 29 3.02 -10.47 9.04
C HIS A 29 3.44 -11.64 9.92
N ASN A 30 3.87 -11.38 11.15
CA ASN A 30 4.22 -12.40 12.13
C ASN A 30 3.03 -13.29 12.48
N GLU A 31 1.85 -12.71 12.68
CA GLU A 31 0.61 -13.44 12.94
C GLU A 31 0.22 -14.34 11.75
N PHE A 32 0.28 -13.81 10.53
CA PHE A 32 0.03 -14.60 9.32
C PHE A 32 1.02 -15.77 9.22
N ARG A 33 2.31 -15.54 9.50
CA ARG A 33 3.32 -16.61 9.48
C ARG A 33 3.11 -17.63 10.60
N ALA A 34 2.70 -17.21 11.79
CA ALA A 34 2.41 -18.14 12.88
C ALA A 34 1.21 -19.04 12.55
N ASN A 35 0.14 -18.46 12.00
CA ASN A 35 -1.14 -19.15 11.85
C ASN A 35 -1.33 -19.82 10.49
N CYS A 36 -0.70 -19.33 9.43
CA CYS A 36 -0.97 -19.76 8.05
C CYS A 36 0.24 -20.37 7.34
N ARG A 37 1.45 -20.38 7.95
CA ARG A 37 2.68 -20.83 7.26
C ARG A 37 2.58 -22.23 6.66
N ALA A 38 1.94 -23.17 7.35
CA ALA A 38 1.80 -24.55 6.88
C ALA A 38 1.00 -24.67 5.57
N ILE A 39 0.08 -23.74 5.31
CA ILE A 39 -0.82 -23.76 4.15
C ILE A 39 -0.60 -22.58 3.20
N ALA A 40 0.35 -21.69 3.50
CA ALA A 40 0.51 -20.41 2.81
C ALA A 40 0.73 -20.54 1.30
N THR A 41 1.33 -21.64 0.84
CA THR A 41 1.56 -21.94 -0.59
C THR A 41 0.30 -22.37 -1.33
N PHE A 42 -0.73 -22.82 -0.62
CA PHE A 42 -2.00 -23.28 -1.18
C PHE A 42 -3.12 -22.23 -1.07
N ILE A 43 -2.89 -21.16 -0.30
CA ILE A 43 -3.83 -20.05 -0.19
C ILE A 43 -3.74 -19.21 -1.46
N GLU A 44 -4.87 -19.01 -2.14
CA GLU A 44 -4.94 -18.10 -3.29
C GLU A 44 -4.47 -16.68 -2.93
N PRO A 45 -3.79 -15.97 -3.85
CA PRO A 45 -3.28 -14.62 -3.58
C PRO A 45 -4.34 -13.65 -3.06
N ARG A 46 -5.55 -13.70 -3.61
CA ARG A 46 -6.68 -12.86 -3.18
C ARG A 46 -7.11 -13.18 -1.74
N THR A 47 -7.16 -14.45 -1.38
CA THR A 47 -7.51 -14.89 -0.03
C THR A 47 -6.45 -14.45 0.96
N LYS A 48 -5.17 -14.59 0.59
CA LYS A 48 -4.04 -14.06 1.37
C LYS A 48 -4.18 -12.55 1.58
N ALA A 49 -4.49 -11.80 0.51
CA ALA A 49 -4.70 -10.36 0.59
C ALA A 49 -5.82 -9.96 1.57
N CYS A 50 -6.95 -10.69 1.55
CA CYS A 50 -8.05 -10.48 2.48
C CYS A 50 -7.64 -10.75 3.93
N ILE A 51 -6.91 -11.85 4.20
CA ILE A 51 -6.44 -12.18 5.56
C ILE A 51 -5.55 -11.06 6.11
N TYR A 52 -4.56 -10.60 5.32
CA TYR A 52 -3.71 -9.49 5.70
C TYR A 52 -4.51 -8.22 5.96
N ARG A 53 -5.39 -7.83 5.02
CA ARG A 53 -6.25 -6.64 5.18
C ARG A 53 -7.04 -6.71 6.48
N ASP A 54 -7.70 -7.82 6.76
CA ASP A 54 -8.57 -7.94 7.93
C ASP A 54 -7.75 -7.91 9.24
N ALA A 55 -6.57 -8.53 9.25
CA ALA A 55 -5.63 -8.46 10.37
C ALA A 55 -5.10 -7.03 10.60
N PHE A 56 -4.76 -6.31 9.53
CA PHE A 56 -4.40 -4.89 9.58
C PHE A 56 -5.53 -4.04 10.16
N ILE A 57 -6.75 -4.16 9.62
CA ILE A 57 -7.90 -3.39 10.09
C ILE A 57 -8.18 -3.64 11.57
N ARG A 58 -8.04 -4.88 12.05
CA ARG A 58 -8.19 -5.19 13.47
C ARG A 58 -7.15 -4.46 14.32
N LYS A 59 -5.86 -4.53 13.98
CA LYS A 59 -4.79 -3.85 14.75
C LYS A 59 -4.88 -2.32 14.64
N LEU A 60 -5.28 -1.81 13.48
CA LEU A 60 -5.52 -0.37 13.28
C LEU A 60 -6.70 0.12 14.12
N ARG A 61 -7.73 -0.71 14.36
CA ARG A 61 -8.79 -0.37 15.31
C ARG A 61 -8.21 -0.16 16.70
N ASP A 62 -7.46 -1.13 17.21
CA ASP A 62 -6.84 -1.04 18.54
C ASP A 62 -5.97 0.22 18.67
N TYR A 63 -5.27 0.58 17.59
CA TYR A 63 -4.50 1.81 17.50
C TYR A 63 -5.34 3.10 17.53
N CYS A 64 -6.46 3.13 16.80
CA CYS A 64 -7.37 4.28 16.74
C CYS A 64 -8.20 4.47 18.03
N ASP A 65 -8.39 3.40 18.81
CA ASP A 65 -9.10 3.47 20.09
C ASP A 65 -8.25 4.15 21.18
N LEU A 66 -6.97 4.43 20.92
CA LEU A 66 -6.08 5.19 21.80
C LEU A 66 -6.36 6.70 21.71
N PRO A 67 -6.88 7.35 22.77
CA PRO A 67 -7.40 8.72 22.70
C PRO A 67 -6.40 9.80 22.30
N THR A 68 -5.10 9.55 22.46
CA THR A 68 -4.03 10.53 22.30
C THR A 68 -3.43 10.58 20.90
N ASN A 69 -3.84 9.67 20.02
CA ASN A 69 -3.11 9.42 18.78
C ASN A 69 -3.66 10.16 17.57
N GLY A 70 -4.73 10.96 17.68
CA GLY A 70 -5.28 11.72 16.55
C GLY A 70 -5.81 10.87 15.37
N ALA A 71 -5.92 9.56 15.56
CA ALA A 71 -6.32 8.60 14.55
C ALA A 71 -7.72 8.03 14.84
N HIS A 72 -8.54 7.89 13.80
CA HIS A 72 -9.92 7.44 13.94
C HIS A 72 -10.28 6.40 12.90
N LEU A 73 -10.98 5.35 13.32
CA LEU A 73 -11.49 4.33 12.41
C LEU A 73 -12.92 4.70 11.98
N HIS A 74 -13.09 5.06 10.71
CA HIS A 74 -14.40 5.31 10.13
C HIS A 74 -14.88 4.07 9.37
N ARG A 75 -16.13 3.67 9.62
CA ARG A 75 -16.75 2.55 8.91
C ARG A 75 -18.13 2.95 8.40
N LYS A 76 -18.36 2.73 7.11
CA LYS A 76 -19.67 2.89 6.48
C LYS A 76 -19.92 1.73 5.52
N ASN A 77 -20.86 0.86 5.84
CA ASN A 77 -21.09 -0.40 5.12
C ASN A 77 -19.80 -1.26 5.06
N GLN A 78 -19.30 -1.53 3.85
CA GLN A 78 -18.07 -2.28 3.59
C GLN A 78 -16.81 -1.40 3.52
N LEU A 79 -16.99 -0.07 3.52
CA LEU A 79 -15.88 0.86 3.54
C LEU A 79 -15.31 0.97 4.96
N VAL A 80 -14.00 0.81 5.05
CA VAL A 80 -13.22 1.08 6.26
C VAL A 80 -12.11 2.05 5.89
N LEU A 81 -12.03 3.15 6.64
CA LEU A 81 -11.03 4.20 6.50
C LEU A 81 -10.39 4.46 7.85
N VAL A 82 -9.09 4.74 7.83
CA VAL A 82 -8.37 5.27 8.99
C VAL A 82 -8.11 6.73 8.73
N GLY A 83 -8.80 7.61 9.45
CA GLY A 83 -8.54 9.04 9.47
C GLY A 83 -7.30 9.33 10.30
N LEU A 84 -6.40 10.17 9.80
CA LEU A 84 -5.25 10.72 10.53
C LEU A 84 -5.37 12.25 10.50
N GLU A 85 -5.40 12.86 11.68
CA GLU A 85 -5.42 14.33 11.87
C GLU A 85 -6.53 15.06 11.09
N SER A 86 -7.66 14.38 10.84
CA SER A 86 -8.83 14.83 10.04
C SER A 86 -8.57 15.16 8.56
N ARG A 87 -7.32 15.27 8.13
CA ARG A 87 -6.89 15.68 6.78
C ARG A 87 -6.49 14.54 5.86
N TYR A 88 -6.19 13.38 6.42
CA TYR A 88 -5.79 12.21 5.66
C TYR A 88 -6.73 11.05 5.95
N ALA A 89 -7.13 10.31 4.92
CA ALA A 89 -7.94 9.10 5.07
C ALA A 89 -7.27 7.94 4.35
N MET A 90 -6.97 6.88 5.09
CA MET A 90 -6.12 5.80 4.65
C MET A 90 -6.90 4.48 4.50
N ARG A 91 -6.61 3.73 3.43
CA ARG A 91 -7.13 2.38 3.17
C ARG A 91 -6.02 1.36 3.12
N VAL A 92 -6.23 0.20 3.71
CA VAL A 92 -5.26 -0.89 3.65
C VAL A 92 -5.41 -1.68 2.35
N LYS A 93 -4.32 -1.81 1.59
CA LYS A 93 -4.31 -2.56 0.32
C LYS A 93 -3.00 -3.34 0.12
N GLN A 94 -3.12 -4.49 -0.52
CA GLN A 94 -1.95 -5.14 -1.11
C GLN A 94 -1.55 -4.40 -2.37
N LEU A 95 -0.27 -4.11 -2.53
CA LEU A 95 0.28 -3.49 -3.73
C LEU A 95 0.74 -4.54 -4.74
N ALA A 96 0.41 -4.28 -6.00
CA ALA A 96 0.99 -4.98 -7.15
C ALA A 96 2.25 -4.25 -7.66
N SER A 97 2.69 -4.58 -8.87
CA SER A 97 3.83 -3.91 -9.51
C SER A 97 3.53 -2.42 -9.73
N GLY A 98 4.55 -1.56 -9.64
CA GLY A 98 4.41 -0.11 -9.84
C GLY A 98 3.50 0.59 -8.82
N PHE A 99 3.40 0.03 -7.60
CA PHE A 99 2.51 0.52 -6.53
C PHE A 99 1.02 0.54 -6.86
N SER A 100 0.62 -0.14 -7.95
CA SER A 100 -0.79 -0.24 -8.33
C SER A 100 -1.61 -0.98 -7.28
N VAL A 101 -2.85 -0.53 -7.09
CA VAL A 101 -3.80 -1.09 -6.13
C VAL A 101 -4.94 -1.79 -6.85
N GLY A 102 -5.25 -3.02 -6.43
CA GLY A 102 -6.45 -3.70 -6.87
C GLY A 102 -7.69 -3.03 -6.28
N VAL A 103 -8.43 -2.27 -7.09
CA VAL A 103 -9.76 -1.75 -6.73
C VAL A 103 -10.86 -2.67 -7.26
N SER A 104 -11.93 -2.82 -6.48
CA SER A 104 -13.12 -3.51 -6.98
C SER A 104 -13.76 -2.66 -8.09
N PRO A 105 -14.39 -3.27 -9.12
CA PRO A 105 -14.98 -2.55 -10.26
C PRO A 105 -16.29 -1.80 -9.90
N THR A 106 -16.41 -1.40 -8.63
CA THR A 106 -17.54 -0.62 -8.12
C THR A 106 -17.21 0.86 -8.28
N ARG A 107 -18.15 1.67 -8.76
CA ARG A 107 -18.02 3.14 -8.86
C ARG A 107 -17.47 3.79 -7.57
N ALA A 108 -17.89 3.28 -6.41
CA ALA A 108 -17.40 3.77 -5.12
C ALA A 108 -15.90 3.54 -4.92
N SER A 109 -15.36 2.39 -5.36
CA SER A 109 -13.93 2.09 -5.24
C SER A 109 -13.08 2.87 -6.25
N GLU A 110 -13.61 3.12 -7.45
CA GLU A 110 -12.94 3.93 -8.47
C GLU A 110 -12.77 5.40 -8.06
N LEU A 111 -13.77 5.99 -7.39
CA LEU A 111 -13.69 7.37 -6.90
C LEU A 111 -12.61 7.56 -5.81
N TYR A 112 -12.44 6.56 -4.94
CA TYR A 112 -11.33 6.57 -3.98
C TYR A 112 -9.97 6.52 -4.67
N ASP A 113 -9.89 5.77 -5.77
CA ASP A 113 -8.64 5.59 -6.50
C ASP A 113 -8.19 6.87 -7.18
N SER A 114 -9.14 7.73 -7.56
CA SER A 114 -8.89 9.07 -8.09
C SER A 114 -8.67 10.13 -6.99
N ASN A 115 -8.35 9.74 -5.76
CA ASN A 115 -8.18 10.68 -4.63
C ASN A 115 -9.37 11.64 -4.43
N GLU A 116 -10.58 11.18 -4.77
CA GLU A 116 -11.81 11.96 -4.65
C GLU A 116 -12.69 11.32 -3.58
N MET A 117 -12.90 12.04 -2.47
CA MET A 117 -13.76 11.54 -1.40
C MET A 117 -15.16 11.30 -1.97
N PRO A 118 -15.69 10.06 -1.95
CA PRO A 118 -17.01 9.82 -2.50
C PRO A 118 -18.08 10.53 -1.67
N ALA A 119 -19.07 11.11 -2.35
CA ALA A 119 -20.14 11.89 -1.70
C ALA A 119 -20.92 11.11 -0.61
N TYR A 120 -20.98 9.78 -0.68
CA TYR A 120 -21.63 8.99 0.36
C TYR A 120 -20.78 8.82 1.63
N ALA A 121 -19.50 9.19 1.61
CA ALA A 121 -18.56 9.05 2.71
C ALA A 121 -18.03 10.40 3.22
N SER A 122 -18.43 11.51 2.59
CA SER A 122 -18.02 12.86 3.01
C SER A 122 -18.51 13.22 4.41
N ASP A 123 -19.63 12.67 4.85
CA ASP A 123 -20.16 12.84 6.21
C ASP A 123 -19.30 12.20 7.30
N LEU A 124 -18.31 11.38 6.93
CA LEU A 124 -17.38 10.77 7.88
C LEU A 124 -16.25 11.71 8.29
N PHE A 125 -15.97 12.77 7.51
CA PHE A 125 -14.85 13.67 7.72
C PHE A 125 -15.33 15.13 7.74
N PRO A 126 -15.08 15.87 8.83
CA PRO A 126 -15.43 17.29 8.90
C PRO A 126 -14.80 18.12 7.77
N ASP A 127 -13.59 17.74 7.36
CA ASP A 127 -12.81 18.43 6.34
C ASP A 127 -13.10 17.93 4.91
N ALA A 128 -14.13 17.09 4.71
CA ALA A 128 -14.51 16.69 3.36
C ALA A 128 -15.00 17.91 2.55
N PRO A 129 -14.62 18.05 1.26
CA PRO A 129 -13.91 17.09 0.42
C PRO A 129 -12.38 17.26 0.38
N GLU A 130 -11.78 18.06 1.26
CA GLU A 130 -10.35 18.45 1.23
C GLU A 130 -9.41 17.39 1.84
N VAL A 131 -9.95 16.22 2.17
CA VAL A 131 -9.22 15.08 2.73
C VAL A 131 -8.37 14.41 1.65
N THR A 132 -7.08 14.24 1.92
CA THR A 132 -6.18 13.48 1.05
C THR A 132 -6.35 11.98 1.30
N LEU A 133 -6.70 11.24 0.26
CA LEU A 133 -6.90 9.80 0.32
C LEU A 133 -5.58 9.07 0.06
N LEU A 134 -5.27 8.13 0.96
CA LEU A 134 -4.03 7.37 0.95
C LEU A 134 -4.32 5.87 0.94
N TYR A 135 -3.37 5.11 0.41
CA TYR A 135 -3.28 3.68 0.65
C TYR A 135 -2.15 3.37 1.63
N LEU A 136 -2.46 2.67 2.72
CA LEU A 136 -1.48 1.87 3.44
C LEU A 136 -1.24 0.61 2.63
N GLY A 137 -0.28 0.72 1.72
CA GLY A 137 0.11 -0.33 0.82
C GLY A 137 1.07 -1.29 1.48
N TRP A 138 0.85 -2.60 1.33
CA TRP A 138 1.81 -3.61 1.75
C TRP A 138 2.14 -4.60 0.64
N SER A 139 3.33 -5.18 0.71
CA SER A 139 3.75 -6.27 -0.15
C SER A 139 4.69 -7.23 0.58
N VAL A 140 4.65 -8.50 0.20
CA VAL A 140 5.60 -9.51 0.69
C VAL A 140 6.45 -9.94 -0.51
N PRO A 141 7.78 -9.73 -0.47
CA PRO A 141 8.69 -10.18 -1.51
C PRO A 141 8.58 -11.69 -1.74
N GLU A 142 8.62 -12.14 -3.00
CA GLU A 142 8.62 -13.58 -3.30
C GLU A 142 9.91 -14.25 -2.83
N ASN A 143 11.05 -13.56 -3.00
CA ASN A 143 12.38 -14.02 -2.61
C ASN A 143 12.72 -13.78 -1.12
N ALA A 144 11.94 -12.96 -0.42
CA ALA A 144 12.10 -12.70 1.02
C ALA A 144 10.74 -12.81 1.76
N PRO A 145 10.13 -14.00 1.81
CA PRO A 145 8.78 -14.20 2.37
C PRO A 145 8.70 -14.00 3.90
N GLY A 146 9.84 -13.76 4.56
CA GLY A 146 9.91 -13.38 5.97
C GLY A 146 9.90 -11.87 6.21
N GLN A 147 9.84 -11.07 5.16
CA GLN A 147 9.79 -9.61 5.21
C GLN A 147 8.43 -9.11 4.70
N ILE A 148 7.99 -7.99 5.24
CA ILE A 148 6.85 -7.24 4.74
C ILE A 148 7.32 -5.81 4.47
N ASN A 149 7.01 -5.32 3.27
CA ASN A 149 7.25 -3.93 2.91
C ASN A 149 5.94 -3.17 3.05
N LEU A 150 6.06 -1.92 3.50
CA LEU A 150 4.96 -1.03 3.83
C LEU A 150 5.23 0.33 3.20
N TYR A 151 4.19 0.90 2.61
CA TYR A 151 4.23 2.14 1.86
C TYR A 151 2.98 2.98 2.15
N LEU A 152 3.11 4.29 2.13
CA LEU A 152 1.98 5.18 1.89
C LEU A 152 1.97 5.56 0.41
N VAL A 153 0.87 5.30 -0.26
CA VAL A 153 0.69 5.61 -1.68
C VAL A 153 -0.42 6.63 -1.83
N CYS A 154 -0.15 7.70 -2.57
CA CYS A 154 -1.13 8.71 -2.92
C CYS A 154 -1.29 8.73 -4.45
N ASN A 155 -2.54 8.70 -4.91
CA ASN A 155 -2.86 8.82 -6.31
C ASN A 155 -3.30 10.25 -6.65
N ASP A 156 -3.29 10.60 -7.94
CA ASP A 156 -3.91 11.82 -8.45
C ASP A 156 -5.39 11.61 -8.82
N SER A 157 -6.03 12.64 -9.38
CA SER A 157 -7.41 12.56 -9.88
C SER A 157 -7.61 11.60 -11.05
N ASN A 158 -6.53 11.23 -11.74
CA ASN A 158 -6.54 10.31 -12.87
C ASN A 158 -6.23 8.86 -12.44
N ARG A 159 -6.09 8.61 -11.13
CA ARG A 159 -5.77 7.30 -10.53
C ARG A 159 -4.31 6.87 -10.76
N GLU A 160 -3.47 7.78 -11.22
CA GLU A 160 -2.03 7.55 -11.35
C GLU A 160 -1.34 7.80 -10.03
N VAL A 161 -0.27 7.06 -9.75
CA VAL A 161 0.50 7.22 -8.51
C VAL A 161 1.21 8.57 -8.54
N LEU A 162 0.81 9.48 -7.67
CA LEU A 162 1.38 10.83 -7.56
C LEU A 162 2.68 10.82 -6.76
N TRP A 163 2.65 10.15 -5.60
CA TRP A 163 3.82 9.99 -4.75
C TRP A 163 3.70 8.74 -3.86
N VAL A 164 4.85 8.26 -3.39
CA VAL A 164 4.97 7.11 -2.49
C VAL A 164 5.98 7.44 -1.39
N ILE A 165 5.61 7.15 -0.15
CA ILE A 165 6.52 7.19 0.99
C ILE A 165 6.79 5.74 1.43
N PRO A 166 8.00 5.19 1.21
CA PRO A 166 8.38 3.91 1.80
C PRO A 166 8.47 4.06 3.31
N LEU A 167 7.75 3.20 4.04
CA LEU A 167 7.82 3.13 5.51
C LEU A 167 8.82 2.06 5.97
N SER A 168 9.20 1.14 5.09
CA SER A 168 10.18 0.08 5.39
C SER A 168 11.57 0.49 4.90
N GLU A 169 12.61 0.10 5.62
CA GLU A 169 14.01 0.35 5.24
C GLU A 169 14.41 -0.39 3.95
N ASN A 170 13.73 -1.50 3.63
CA ASN A 170 13.95 -2.27 2.41
C ASN A 170 13.05 -1.72 1.29
N ASP A 171 13.56 -0.76 0.53
CA ASP A 171 12.95 -0.38 -0.74
C ASP A 171 13.33 -1.43 -1.81
N GLU A 172 12.33 -2.19 -2.28
CA GLU A 172 12.51 -3.14 -3.39
C GLU A 172 12.70 -2.44 -4.75
N GLY A 173 12.73 -1.11 -4.81
CA GLY A 173 12.81 -0.40 -6.09
C GLY A 173 11.56 -0.65 -6.93
N ARG A 174 10.38 -0.66 -6.28
CA ARG A 174 9.08 -0.85 -6.95
C ARG A 174 8.70 0.28 -7.92
N GLY A 175 9.54 1.33 -7.98
CA GLY A 175 9.64 2.32 -9.04
C GLY A 175 8.32 3.02 -9.35
N ILE A 176 8.13 4.23 -8.84
CA ILE A 176 7.42 5.22 -9.65
C ILE A 176 8.37 5.45 -10.81
N GLN A 177 8.02 4.99 -12.02
CA GLN A 177 8.84 5.32 -13.18
C GLN A 177 8.81 6.84 -13.29
N ALA A 178 9.92 7.50 -12.96
CA ALA A 178 10.14 8.86 -13.41
C ALA A 178 9.92 8.85 -14.94
N PRO A 179 9.26 9.87 -15.51
CA PRO A 179 9.16 9.97 -16.96
C PRO A 179 10.56 9.76 -17.53
N LEU A 180 10.70 8.74 -18.37
CA LEU A 180 11.97 8.50 -19.04
C LEU A 180 12.39 9.84 -19.65
N PRO A 181 13.60 10.35 -19.38
CA PRO A 181 14.08 11.48 -20.16
C PRO A 181 13.93 11.06 -21.61
N VAL A 182 13.34 11.94 -22.42
CA VAL A 182 13.21 11.72 -23.85
C VAL A 182 14.64 11.74 -24.39
N GLU A 183 15.32 10.60 -24.32
CA GLU A 183 16.59 10.40 -24.98
C GLU A 183 16.26 10.39 -26.46
N ASN A 184 16.65 11.48 -27.10
CA ASN A 184 16.76 11.55 -28.54
C ASN A 184 17.52 10.30 -28.99
N ASP A 185 16.80 9.49 -29.76
CA ASP A 185 17.24 8.34 -30.53
C ASP A 185 18.66 8.56 -31.07
N ASN A 186 19.66 7.91 -30.47
CA ASN A 186 20.97 7.62 -31.06
C ASN A 186 21.80 6.67 -30.18
N GLY A 187 21.63 5.36 -30.43
CA GLY A 187 22.74 4.41 -30.55
C GLY A 187 23.32 3.76 -29.28
N ASP A 188 23.19 2.43 -29.23
CA ASP A 188 24.01 1.42 -28.54
C ASP A 188 24.44 1.68 -27.07
N ASP A 189 23.94 0.88 -26.12
CA ASP A 189 24.76 -0.17 -25.49
C ASP A 189 23.96 -1.12 -24.55
N SER A 190 24.28 -2.41 -24.66
CA SER A 190 24.11 -3.56 -23.77
C SER A 190 23.19 -3.52 -22.53
N GLY A 191 21.94 -3.97 -22.71
CA GLY A 191 21.09 -4.46 -21.61
C GLY A 191 21.58 -5.81 -21.05
N ILE A 192 21.98 -5.81 -19.77
CA ILE A 192 22.45 -6.97 -19.00
C ILE A 192 21.41 -8.11 -19.00
N ARG A 193 21.72 -9.24 -19.67
CA ARG A 193 20.95 -10.49 -19.59
C ARG A 193 21.48 -11.37 -18.45
N VAL A 194 20.70 -11.54 -17.39
CA VAL A 194 20.99 -12.51 -16.32
C VAL A 194 20.85 -13.94 -16.87
N ARG A 195 21.96 -14.71 -16.88
CA ARG A 195 21.98 -16.13 -17.25
C ARG A 195 21.38 -16.98 -16.12
N VAL A 196 20.24 -17.62 -16.38
CA VAL A 196 19.71 -18.70 -15.53
C VAL A 196 20.60 -19.93 -15.65
N LYS A 197 21.12 -20.41 -14.51
CA LYS A 197 21.93 -21.64 -14.42
C LYS A 197 21.00 -22.84 -14.61
N ARG A 198 21.11 -23.57 -15.72
CA ARG A 198 20.46 -24.87 -15.90
C ARG A 198 21.15 -25.91 -15.02
N ASP A 199 20.40 -26.53 -14.13
CA ASP A 199 20.87 -27.69 -13.37
C ASP A 199 21.16 -28.86 -14.33
N LYS A 200 22.35 -29.44 -14.18
CA LYS A 200 22.76 -30.66 -14.89
C LYS A 200 21.91 -31.82 -14.41
N LYS A 201 21.03 -32.30 -15.28
CA LYS A 201 20.40 -33.61 -15.19
C LYS A 201 21.52 -34.67 -15.09
N ARG A 202 21.55 -35.43 -13.99
CA ARG A 202 22.35 -36.65 -13.88
C ARG A 202 21.67 -37.71 -14.75
N ASP A 203 22.30 -38.09 -15.86
CA ASP A 203 21.97 -39.33 -16.56
C ASP A 203 22.60 -40.51 -15.81
N HIS A 204 21.77 -41.47 -15.47
CA HIS A 204 22.18 -42.82 -15.10
C HIS A 204 22.43 -43.61 -16.39
N GLY A 205 23.63 -44.16 -16.51
CA GLY A 205 24.06 -45.12 -17.53
C GLY A 205 25.39 -45.70 -17.10
#